data_AF-A0A3P7K268-F1
#
_entry.id   AF-A0A3P7K268-F1
#
_cell.length_a   1.000
_cell.length_b   1.000
_cell.length_c   1.000
_cell.angle_alpha   90.00
_cell.angle_beta   90.00
_cell.angle_gamma   90.00
#
_symmetry.space_group_name_H-M   'P 1'
#
loop_
_entity.id
_entity.type
_entity.pdbx_description
1 polymer ?
#
loop_
_entity_poly.entity_id
_entity_poly.type
_entity_poly.pdbx_seq_one_letter_code
_entity_poly.pdbx_strand_id
1 'polypeptide(L)'
;MGAVETLICWENLDIIRYKLKNAAGDKTHFTDKETGQDMEIVETMPLLEWFANNYKSFGATLEIVTDKSQEGAQFVRGFGGIGGLLRYRVDIVGDMADEFDDINFDDY
;
A
#
# COMPACT_ATOMS: atom_id res chain seq x y z
N MET A 1 -0.29 -11.28 6.69
CA MET A 1 -1.56 -12.00 6.51
C MET A 1 -1.85 -12.13 5.02
N GLY A 2 -1.98 -13.35 4.48
CA GLY A 2 -2.25 -13.60 3.05
C GLY A 2 -3.74 -13.55 2.73
N ALA A 3 -4.42 -12.47 3.13
CA ALA A 3 -5.88 -12.34 2.96
C ALA A 3 -6.27 -11.92 1.53
N VAL A 4 -5.35 -11.27 0.80
CA VAL A 4 -5.55 -10.85 -0.59
C VAL A 4 -5.38 -12.06 -1.51
N GLU A 5 -6.38 -12.30 -2.35
CA GLU A 5 -6.35 -13.30 -3.42
C GLU A 5 -5.71 -12.72 -4.67
N THR A 6 -6.25 -11.60 -5.16
CA THR A 6 -5.81 -10.94 -6.37
C THR A 6 -5.49 -9.49 -6.06
N LEU A 7 -4.25 -9.10 -6.26
CA LEU A 7 -3.80 -7.73 -6.19
C LEU A 7 -3.89 -7.10 -7.59
N ILE A 8 -4.61 -6.00 -7.70
CA ILE A 8 -4.82 -5.27 -8.94
C ILE A 8 -4.02 -3.97 -8.85
N CYS A 9 -3.13 -3.73 -9.81
CA CYS A 9 -2.32 -2.52 -9.86
C CYS A 9 -2.38 -1.88 -11.24
N TRP A 10 -2.43 -0.55 -11.27
CA TRP A 10 -2.31 0.20 -12.52
C TRP A 10 -0.87 0.17 -13.04
N GLU A 11 -0.70 0.03 -14.36
CA GLU A 11 0.64 -0.05 -14.99
C GLU A 11 1.49 1.20 -14.75
N ASN A 12 0.86 2.38 -14.69
CA ASN A 12 1.55 3.66 -14.50
C ASN A 12 1.44 4.16 -13.05
N LEU A 13 1.44 3.23 -12.09
CA LEU A 13 1.38 3.55 -10.67
C LEU A 13 2.62 4.35 -10.24
N ASP A 14 2.45 5.65 -10.03
CA ASP A 14 3.50 6.56 -9.55
C ASP A 14 3.59 6.56 -8.02
N ILE A 15 3.81 5.36 -7.46
CA ILE A 15 4.02 5.17 -6.02
C ILE A 15 5.35 4.48 -5.81
N ILE A 16 6.18 5.09 -4.97
CA ILE A 16 7.51 4.61 -4.64
C ILE A 16 7.51 4.09 -3.21
N ARG A 17 8.06 2.88 -3.03
CA ARG A 17 8.28 2.29 -1.73
C ARG A 17 9.63 2.75 -1.18
N TYR A 18 9.59 3.46 -0.07
CA TYR A 18 10.80 3.83 0.69
C TYR A 18 11.02 2.86 1.85
N LYS A 19 12.26 2.39 2.00
CA LYS A 19 12.71 1.67 3.18
C LYS A 19 13.58 2.60 4.00
N LEU A 20 13.04 3.02 5.13
CA LEU A 20 13.73 3.87 6.09
C LEU A 20 14.40 3.00 7.16
N LYS A 21 15.55 3.45 7.67
CA LYS A 21 16.21 2.83 8.83
C LYS A 21 16.35 3.88 9.92
N ASN A 22 15.74 3.62 11.07
CA ASN A 22 16.02 4.34 12.30
C ASN A 22 17.29 3.74 12.95
N ALA A 23 18.09 4.56 13.62
CA ALA A 23 19.14 4.08 14.53
C ALA A 23 18.54 3.33 15.74
N ALA A 24 17.25 3.54 16.04
CA ALA A 24 16.52 2.84 17.09
C ALA A 24 15.13 2.38 16.62
N GLY A 25 14.99 1.07 16.36
CA GLY A 25 13.75 0.35 16.68
C GLY A 25 12.53 0.53 15.78
N ASP A 26 11.85 1.68 15.79
CA ASP A 26 10.45 1.74 15.36
C ASP A 26 10.05 2.95 14.51
N LYS A 27 9.06 2.71 13.66
CA LYS A 27 8.54 3.55 12.58
C LYS A 27 7.46 4.48 13.14
N THR A 28 7.34 5.71 12.67
CA THR A 28 6.35 6.10 11.65
C THR A 28 6.53 7.58 11.30
N HIS A 29 6.27 7.93 10.03
CA HIS A 29 6.39 9.27 9.44
C HIS A 29 7.84 9.76 9.33
N PHE A 30 8.16 10.55 8.30
CA PHE A 30 9.52 11.00 7.93
C PHE A 30 10.24 11.86 9.00
N THR A 31 9.83 11.78 10.26
CA THR A 31 10.38 12.45 11.42
C THR A 31 10.07 11.60 12.64
N ASP A 32 11.11 11.23 13.37
CA ASP A 32 10.99 10.59 14.68
C ASP A 32 10.42 11.63 15.67
N LYS A 33 9.18 11.41 16.15
CA LYS A 33 8.46 12.34 17.05
C LYS A 33 9.16 12.51 18.41
N GLU A 34 10.08 11.63 18.79
CA GLU A 34 10.81 11.70 20.05
C GLU A 34 12.20 12.34 19.94
N THR A 35 12.91 12.14 18.82
CA THR A 35 14.33 12.53 18.70
C THR A 35 14.59 13.67 17.72
N GLY A 36 13.64 13.97 16.83
CA GLY A 36 13.79 14.99 15.79
C GLY A 36 14.92 14.69 14.78
N GLN A 37 15.41 13.45 14.73
CA GLN A 37 16.42 13.04 13.74
C GLN A 37 15.78 12.66 12.41
N ASP A 38 16.45 13.07 11.33
CA ASP A 38 16.09 12.71 9.97
C ASP A 38 16.29 11.20 9.75
N MET A 39 15.25 10.51 9.28
CA MET A 39 15.35 9.10 8.92
C MET A 39 16.15 8.95 7.63
N GLU A 40 17.17 8.09 7.64
CA GLU A 40 17.94 7.81 6.44
C GLU A 40 17.17 6.87 5.50
N ILE A 41 17.04 7.28 4.24
CA ILE A 41 16.50 6.45 3.18
C ILE A 41 17.54 5.41 2.81
N VAL A 42 17.24 4.14 3.09
CA VAL A 42 18.13 3.01 2.78
C VAL A 42 17.88 2.48 1.39
N GLU A 43 16.62 2.45 0.96
CA GLU A 43 16.24 1.86 -0.31
C GLU A 43 15.00 2.55 -0.87
N THR A 44 15.01 2.79 -2.18
CA THR A 44 13.92 3.40 -2.93
C THR A 44 13.62 2.50 -4.12
N MET A 45 12.39 2.01 -4.24
CA MET A 45 11.98 1.08 -5.31
C MET A 45 10.53 1.36 -5.75
N PRO A 46 10.20 1.30 -7.04
CA PRO A 46 8.81 1.39 -7.50
C PRO A 46 7.93 0.35 -6.80
N LEU A 47 6.77 0.76 -6.30
CA LEU A 47 5.90 -0.13 -5.55
C LEU A 47 5.35 -1.27 -6.42
N LEU A 48 5.07 -0.98 -7.69
CA LEU A 48 4.63 -1.98 -8.68
C LEU A 48 5.69 -3.08 -8.88
N GLU A 49 6.97 -2.68 -8.98
CA GLU A 49 8.09 -3.61 -9.11
C GLU A 49 8.25 -4.45 -7.83
N TRP A 50 8.10 -3.83 -6.67
CA TRP A 50 8.11 -4.56 -5.41
C TRP A 50 6.98 -5.60 -5.34
N PHE A 51 5.76 -5.26 -5.76
CA PHE A 51 4.67 -6.22 -5.83
C PHE A 51 4.97 -7.36 -6.80
N ALA A 52 5.50 -7.07 -7.98
CA ALA A 52 5.92 -8.08 -8.96
C ALA A 52 6.97 -9.05 -8.40
N ASN A 53 7.83 -8.61 -7.50
CA ASN A 53 8.83 -9.47 -6.86
C ASN A 53 8.29 -10.26 -5.67
N ASN A 54 7.25 -9.78 -4.99
CA ASN A 54 6.82 -10.32 -3.69
C ASN A 54 5.45 -10.99 -3.69
N TYR A 55 4.62 -10.85 -4.74
CA TYR A 55 3.24 -11.36 -4.76
C TYR A 55 3.14 -12.86 -4.40
N LYS A 56 4.09 -13.67 -4.89
CA LYS A 56 4.14 -15.12 -4.61
C LYS A 56 4.34 -15.44 -3.13
N SER A 57 5.14 -14.64 -2.42
CA SER A 57 5.41 -14.83 -0.99
C SER A 57 4.16 -14.60 -0.13
N PHE A 58 3.26 -13.72 -0.59
CA PHE A 58 1.97 -13.47 0.05
C PHE A 58 0.87 -14.41 -0.45
N GLY A 59 1.19 -15.27 -1.42
CA GLY A 59 0.24 -16.13 -2.10
C GLY A 59 -0.80 -15.36 -2.92
N ALA A 60 -0.60 -14.07 -3.23
CA ALA A 60 -1.55 -13.31 -4.05
C ALA A 60 -1.24 -13.48 -5.54
N THR A 61 -2.24 -13.29 -6.40
CA THR A 61 -2.07 -13.15 -7.85
C THR A 61 -1.93 -11.67 -8.17
N LEU A 62 -0.91 -11.27 -8.94
CA LEU A 62 -0.77 -9.88 -9.38
C LEU A 62 -1.39 -9.71 -10.77
N GLU A 63 -2.35 -8.80 -10.89
CA GLU A 63 -2.95 -8.36 -12.14
C GLU A 63 -2.62 -6.89 -12.42
N ILE A 64 -2.11 -6.62 -13.61
CA ILE A 64 -1.78 -5.25 -14.05
C ILE A 64 -2.89 -4.78 -14.99
N VAL A 65 -3.47 -3.62 -14.67
CA VAL A 65 -4.55 -2.99 -15.44
C VAL A 65 -4.11 -1.69 -16.07
N THR A 66 -4.84 -1.26 -17.09
CA THR A 66 -4.66 0.03 -17.78
C THR A 66 -5.95 0.85 -17.67
N ASP A 67 -5.88 2.16 -17.89
CA ASP A 67 -7.03 3.07 -17.81
C ASP A 67 -7.83 3.16 -19.13
N LYS A 68 -7.54 2.28 -20.10
CA LYS A 68 -8.15 2.31 -21.44
C LYS A 68 -9.60 1.84 -21.45
N SER A 69 -10.02 1.03 -20.47
CA SER A 69 -11.43 0.61 -20.32
C SER A 69 -12.17 1.52 -19.34
N GLN A 70 -13.51 1.50 -19.41
CA GLN A 70 -14.34 2.28 -18.48
C GLN A 70 -14.11 1.84 -17.04
N GLU A 71 -13.96 0.54 -16.80
CA GLU A 71 -13.68 -0.06 -15.50
C GLU A 71 -12.29 0.32 -14.99
N GLY A 72 -11.27 0.28 -15.86
CA GLY A 72 -9.90 0.68 -15.53
C GLY A 72 -9.81 2.16 -15.19
N ALA A 73 -10.49 3.03 -15.94
CA ALA A 73 -10.55 4.45 -15.65
C ALA A 73 -11.26 4.75 -14.31
N GLN A 74 -12.34 4.04 -13.99
CA GLN A 74 -13.01 4.13 -12.68
C GLN A 74 -12.11 3.64 -11.56
N PHE A 75 -11.35 2.56 -11.79
CA PHE A 75 -10.44 2.02 -10.81
C PHE A 75 -9.31 3.01 -10.45
N VAL A 76 -8.68 3.62 -11.46
CA VAL A 76 -7.63 4.62 -11.25
C VAL A 76 -8.19 5.86 -10.55
N ARG A 77 -9.36 6.35 -10.98
CA ARG A 77 -9.96 7.58 -10.40
C ARG A 77 -10.59 7.37 -9.03
N GLY A 78 -11.17 6.20 -8.77
CA GLY A 78 -11.90 5.89 -7.54
C GLY A 78 -11.03 5.29 -6.44
N PHE A 79 -10.00 4.51 -6.80
CA PHE A 79 -9.16 3.76 -5.85
C PHE A 79 -7.67 4.11 -5.97
N GLY A 80 -7.29 5.11 -6.77
CA GLY A 80 -5.90 5.56 -6.89
C GLY A 80 -4.95 4.59 -7.57
N GLY A 81 -5.48 3.57 -8.27
CA GLY A 81 -4.68 2.63 -9.06
C GLY A 81 -4.09 1.44 -8.29
N ILE A 82 -4.46 1.22 -7.02
CA ILE A 82 -4.13 0.01 -6.24
C ILE A 82 -5.40 -0.54 -5.62
N GLY A 83 -5.58 -1.85 -5.68
CA GLY A 83 -6.70 -2.53 -5.02
C GLY A 83 -6.43 -4.02 -4.85
N GLY A 84 -7.20 -4.66 -3.97
CA GLY A 84 -7.05 -6.09 -3.70
C GLY A 84 -8.41 -6.75 -3.52
N LEU A 85 -8.60 -7.89 -4.17
CA LEU A 85 -9.72 -8.79 -3.94
C LEU A 85 -9.32 -9.76 -2.82
N LEU A 86 -10.16 -9.85 -1.78
CA LEU A 86 -9.91 -10.69 -0.62
C LEU A 86 -10.43 -12.12 -0.87
N ARG A 87 -9.69 -13.12 -0.36
CA ARG A 87 -10.06 -14.55 -0.43
C ARG A 87 -11.33 -14.88 0.36
N TYR A 88 -11.55 -14.14 1.43
CA TYR A 88 -12.66 -14.32 2.36
C TYR A 88 -13.00 -12.97 2.98
N ARG A 89 -14.19 -12.89 3.58
CA ARG A 89 -14.58 -11.74 4.37
C ARG A 89 -13.62 -11.60 5.56
N VAL A 90 -12.89 -10.51 5.60
CA VAL A 90 -12.02 -10.13 6.73
C VAL A 90 -12.75 -9.06 7.53
N ASP A 91 -12.76 -9.22 8.85
CA ASP A 91 -13.17 -8.14 9.74
C ASP A 91 -11.96 -7.24 10.00
N ILE A 92 -11.83 -6.20 9.18
CA ILE A 92 -10.70 -5.26 9.25
C ILE A 92 -10.87 -4.29 10.43
N VAL A 93 -12.13 -4.08 10.86
CA VAL A 93 -12.48 -3.10 11.89
C VAL A 93 -12.01 -3.57 13.26
N GLY A 94 -12.05 -4.88 13.55
CA GLY A 94 -11.56 -5.42 14.82
C GLY A 94 -10.04 -5.34 15.02
N ASP A 95 -9.26 -5.48 13.93
CA ASP A 95 -7.79 -5.54 13.98
C ASP A 95 -7.10 -4.17 13.76
N MET A 96 -7.81 -3.20 13.16
CA MET A 96 -7.26 -1.87 12.84
C MET A 96 -8.05 -0.72 13.50
N ALA A 97 -8.89 -1.01 14.50
CA ALA A 97 -9.66 0.00 15.24
C ALA A 97 -8.79 1.15 15.77
N ASP A 98 -7.56 0.84 16.20
CA ASP A 98 -6.62 1.86 16.70
C ASP A 98 -5.95 2.69 15.59
N GLU A 99 -5.98 2.26 14.32
CA GLU A 99 -5.33 2.95 13.18
C GLU A 99 -6.31 3.71 12.27
N PHE A 100 -7.60 3.36 12.25
CA PHE A 100 -8.61 4.02 11.40
C PHE A 100 -9.29 5.24 12.04
N ASP A 101 -9.24 5.40 13.36
CA ASP A 101 -9.82 6.57 14.06
C ASP A 101 -9.13 7.90 13.65
N ASP A 102 -7.91 7.84 13.11
CA ASP A 102 -7.16 9.02 12.63
C ASP A 102 -7.37 9.33 11.13
N ILE A 103 -8.11 8.50 10.39
CA ILE A 103 -8.36 8.74 8.96
C ILE A 103 -9.67 9.54 8.80
N ASN A 104 -9.53 10.86 8.66
CA ASN A 104 -10.66 11.74 8.38
C ASN A 104 -11.15 11.57 6.93
N PHE A 105 -12.21 10.79 6.74
CA PHE A 105 -12.86 10.59 5.44
C PHE A 105 -13.73 11.77 4.98
N ASP A 106 -13.90 12.82 5.79
CA ASP A 106 -14.73 13.98 5.46
C ASP A 106 -14.02 15.02 4.55
N ASP A 107 -12.74 14.83 4.22
CA ASP A 107 -11.94 15.76 3.39
C ASP A 107 -11.83 15.35 1.90
N TYR A 108 -12.74 14.53 1.37
CA TYR A 108 -12.78 14.17 -0.06
C TYR A 108 -14.06 14.63 -0.78
#